data_AF-A0A7Y7IYV0-F1
#
_entry.id   AF-A0A7Y7IYV0-F1
#
_cell.length_a   1.000
_cell.length_b   1.000
_cell.length_c   1.000
_cell.angle_alpha   90.00
_cell.angle_beta   90.00
_cell.angle_gamma   90.00
#
_symmetry.space_group_name_H-M   'P 1'
#
loop_
_entity.id
_entity.type
_entity.pdbx_description
1 polymer ?
#
loop_
_entity_poly.entity_id
_entity_poly.type
_entity_poly.pdbx_seq_one_letter_code
_entity_poly.pdbx_strand_id
1 'polypeptide(L)' 'MCTIVLSLAPGTAWPLLFGANRDERLDRPWDAPGRHWPDRPQVIGGR' A
#
# COMPACT_ATOMS: atom_id res chain seq x y z
N MET A 1 7.81 1.80 -8.14
CA MET A 1 7.34 0.44 -8.37
C MET A 1 6.96 -0.09 -7.04
N CYS A 2 5.66 -0.02 -6.82
CA CYS A 2 5.05 -0.97 -5.93
C CYS A 2 4.60 -2.13 -6.84
N THR A 3 4.97 -3.34 -6.47
CA THR A 3 4.54 -4.56 -7.13
C THR A 3 3.52 -5.24 -6.24
N ILE A 4 2.39 -5.65 -6.80
CA ILE A 4 1.37 -6.41 -6.09
C ILE A 4 1.21 -7.75 -6.81
N VAL A 5 1.20 -8.82 -6.04
CA VAL A 5 0.88 -10.18 -6.49
C VAL A 5 -0.39 -10.62 -5.77
N LEU A 6 -1.41 -10.98 -6.55
CA LEU A 6 -2.69 -11.43 -6.05
C LEU A 6 -2.96 -12.87 -6.47
N SER A 7 -3.41 -13.69 -5.52
CA SER A 7 -4.04 -14.98 -5.83
C SER A 7 -5.44 -14.99 -5.24
N LEU A 8 -6.43 -15.30 -6.09
CA LEU A 8 -7.83 -15.38 -5.74
C LEU A 8 -8.31 -16.82 -5.95
N ALA A 9 -8.75 -17.47 -4.87
CA ALA A 9 -9.19 -18.87 -4.90
C ALA A 9 -10.40 -19.09 -3.96
N PRO A 10 -11.61 -18.68 -4.38
CA PRO A 10 -12.82 -18.81 -3.57
C PRO A 10 -13.09 -20.24 -3.10
N GLY A 11 -13.67 -20.40 -1.91
CA GLY A 11 -14.04 -21.71 -1.35
C GLY A 11 -12.89 -22.51 -0.74
N THR A 12 -11.66 -22.00 -0.79
CA THR A 12 -10.51 -22.55 -0.06
C THR A 12 -10.37 -21.91 1.33
N ALA A 13 -9.55 -22.51 2.20
CA ALA A 13 -9.23 -21.91 3.50
C ALA A 13 -8.53 -20.55 3.40
N TRP A 14 -7.85 -20.28 2.27
CA TRP A 14 -7.15 -19.03 1.99
C TRP A 14 -7.67 -18.41 0.68
N PRO A 15 -8.86 -17.81 0.69
CA PRO A 15 -9.53 -17.37 -0.53
C PRO A 15 -8.87 -16.17 -1.21
N LEU A 16 -8.02 -15.44 -0.47
CA LEU A 16 -7.21 -14.34 -0.95
C LEU A 16 -5.81 -14.45 -0.36
N LEU A 17 -4.80 -14.45 -1.23
CA LEU A 17 -3.41 -14.19 -0.84
C LEU A 17 -2.96 -12.89 -1.48
N PHE A 18 -2.41 -12.01 -0.65
CA PHE A 18 -1.98 -10.66 -1.02
C PHE A 18 -0.50 -10.50 -0.69
N GLY A 19 0.34 -10.38 -1.73
CA GLY A 19 1.73 -10.00 -1.60
C GLY A 19 1.93 -8.59 -2.14
N ALA A 20 2.53 -7.71 -1.34
CA ALA A 20 2.92 -6.38 -1.80
C ALA A 20 4.39 -6.14 -1.51
N ASN A 21 5.09 -5.65 -2.52
CA ASN A 21 6.48 -5.24 -2.43
C ASN A 21 6.61 -3.78 -2.86
N ARG A 22 7.37 -2.99 -2.11
CA ARG A 22 7.61 -1.57 -2.40
C ARG A 22 9.07 -1.40 -2.75
N ASP A 23 9.37 -1.48 -4.04
CA ASP A 23 10.73 -1.67 -4.55
C ASP A 23 11.58 -0.40 -4.60
N GLU A 24 11.00 0.79 -4.43
CA GLU A 24 11.60 1.94 -5.14
C GLU A 24 12.26 3.07 -4.36
N ARG A 25 12.28 3.10 -3.02
CA ARG A 25 13.03 4.16 -2.30
C ARG A 25 13.49 3.75 -0.91
N LEU A 26 14.75 3.32 -0.80
CA LEU A 26 15.45 3.13 0.48
C LEU A 26 15.69 4.46 1.20
N ASP A 27 15.88 5.54 0.44
CA ASP A 27 16.11 6.91 0.92
C ASP A 27 14.85 7.58 1.47
N ARG A 28 13.67 7.01 1.22
CA ARG A 28 12.38 7.53 1.68
C ARG A 28 11.71 6.52 2.62
N PRO A 29 11.73 6.77 3.95
CA PRO A 29 11.03 5.95 4.91
C PRO A 29 9.56 5.77 4.53
N TRP A 30 9.00 4.63 4.92
CA TRP A 30 7.57 4.46 4.85
C TRP A 30 6.92 5.30 5.96
N ASP A 31 6.11 6.27 5.55
CA ASP A 31 5.24 7.03 6.44
C ASP A 31 3.84 6.44 6.33
N ALA A 32 3.19 6.19 7.48
CA ALA A 32 1.80 5.76 7.50
C ALA A 32 0.88 6.82 6.85
N PRO A 33 -0.31 6.43 6.35
CA PRO A 33 -1.28 7.37 5.82
C PRO A 33 -1.61 8.48 6.83
N GLY A 34 -1.55 9.74 6.40
CA GLY A 34 -1.76 10.91 7.25
C GLY A 34 -2.17 12.15 6.44
N ARG A 35 -2.39 13.27 7.13
CA ARG A 35 -2.71 14.57 6.51
C ARG A 35 -1.43 15.30 6.11
N HIS A 36 -0.76 14.81 5.08
CA HIS A 36 0.54 15.32 4.66
C HIS A 36 0.46 16.54 3.74
N TRP A 37 -0.72 16.88 3.22
CA TRP A 37 -0.94 17.97 2.27
C TRP A 37 -1.68 19.15 2.90
N PRO A 38 -0.98 20.24 3.26
CA PRO A 38 -1.60 21.41 3.88
C PRO A 38 -2.66 22.09 3.01
N ASP A 39 -2.49 22.03 1.69
CA ASP A 39 -3.41 22.59 0.69
C ASP A 39 -4.67 21.72 0.48
N ARG A 40 -4.65 20.47 0.97
CA ARG A 40 -5.79 19.55 0.95
C ARG A 40 -5.99 18.90 2.31
N PRO A 41 -6.39 19.69 3.33
CA PRO A 41 -6.46 19.22 4.71
C PRO A 41 -7.41 18.04 4.90
N GLN A 42 -8.38 17.84 4.02
CA GLN A 42 -9.32 16.72 4.04
C GLN A 42 -8.71 15.38 3.61
N VAL A 43 -7.58 15.38 2.89
CA VAL A 43 -6.98 14.17 2.33
C VAL A 43 -6.13 13.43 3.37
N ILE A 44 -6.26 12.10 3.41
CA ILE A 44 -5.40 11.20 4.19
C ILE A 44 -4.74 10.23 3.21
N GLY A 45 -3.41 10.17 3.20
CA GLY A 45 -2.65 9.34 2.25
C GLY A 45 -1.17 9.32 2.57
N GLY A 46 -0.34 8.74 1.68
CA GLY A 46 1.13 8.75 1.83
C GLY A 46 1.75 10.01 1.23
N ARG A 47 2.80 10.55 1.84
CA ARG A 47 3.44 11.82 1.43
C ARG A 47 3.89 11.90 -0.03
#